data_AF-A0A3C0FCB2-F1
#
_entry.id   AF-A0A3C0FCB2-F1
#
_cell.length_a   1.000
_cell.length_b   1.000
_cell.length_c   1.000
_cell.angle_alpha   90.00
_cell.angle_beta   90.00
_cell.angle_gamma   90.00
#
_symmetry.space_group_name_H-M   'P 1'
#
loop_
_entity.id
_entity.type
_entity.pdbx_description
1 polymer ?
#
loop_
_entity_poly.entity_id
_entity_poly.type
_entity_poly.pdbx_seq_one_letter_code
_entity_poly.pdbx_strand_id
1 'polypeptide(L)'
;AAEEDLLADMGFPSEHWRQLSSTHPRERLNQEVKRRTEVVGIFPHRAAVLRLAGAVLAEQDDEWSVGRRYFRQESMEKLLEGQAPQRLPEPQPGRAS
;
A
#
# COMPACT_ATOMS: atom_id res chain seq x y z
N ALA A 1 16.33 -1.84 -11.46
CA ALA A 1 16.02 -1.10 -10.21
C ALA A 1 15.16 0.12 -10.52
N ALA A 2 15.70 1.34 -10.74
CA ALA A 2 14.84 2.53 -10.91
C ALA A 2 13.88 2.48 -12.12
N GLU A 3 14.30 1.90 -13.25
CA GLU A 3 13.42 1.68 -14.40
C GLU A 3 12.30 0.67 -14.10
N GLU A 4 12.61 -0.35 -13.32
CA GLU A 4 11.69 -1.43 -12.95
C GLU A 4 10.62 -0.92 -11.97
N ASP A 5 11.01 -0.04 -11.03
CA ASP A 5 10.10 0.63 -10.11
C ASP A 5 9.16 1.61 -10.85
N LEU A 6 9.64 2.25 -11.92
CA LEU A 6 8.84 3.19 -12.72
C LEU A 6 7.80 2.50 -13.61
N LEU A 7 8.01 1.22 -13.95
CA LEU A 7 7.13 0.42 -14.81
C LEU A 7 6.31 -0.61 -14.03
N ALA A 8 6.43 -0.64 -12.69
CA ALA A 8 5.81 -1.64 -11.84
C ALA A 8 4.27 -1.68 -11.98
N ASP A 9 3.64 -0.56 -12.32
CA ASP A 9 2.19 -0.50 -12.57
C ASP A 9 1.77 -1.32 -13.81
N MET A 10 2.66 -1.47 -14.81
CA MET A 10 2.39 -2.27 -16.02
C MET A 10 2.27 -3.77 -15.75
N GLY A 11 2.69 -4.22 -14.56
CA GLY A 11 2.45 -5.59 -14.08
C GLY A 11 1.00 -5.86 -13.65
N PHE A 12 0.16 -4.82 -13.54
CA PHE A 12 -1.26 -4.92 -13.15
C PHE A 12 -2.19 -4.86 -14.38
N PRO A 13 -3.47 -5.26 -14.27
CA PRO A 13 -4.45 -4.99 -15.33
C PRO A 13 -4.48 -3.51 -15.72
N SER A 14 -4.55 -3.20 -17.02
CA SER A 14 -4.44 -1.83 -17.55
C SER A 14 -5.50 -0.86 -17.02
N GLU A 15 -6.65 -1.39 -16.63
CA GLU A 15 -7.71 -0.69 -15.90
C GLU A 15 -7.27 -0.10 -14.55
N HIS A 16 -6.11 -0.49 -14.02
CA HIS A 16 -5.57 -0.05 -12.73
C HIS A 16 -4.34 0.87 -12.82
N TRP A 17 -3.69 0.97 -13.98
CA TRP A 17 -2.42 1.72 -14.14
C TRP A 17 -2.53 3.18 -13.71
N ARG A 18 -3.61 3.87 -14.13
CA ARG A 18 -3.86 5.27 -13.75
C ARG A 18 -4.04 5.45 -12.24
N GLN A 19 -4.60 4.45 -11.58
CA GLN A 19 -4.81 4.45 -10.13
C GLN A 19 -3.47 4.23 -9.40
N LEU A 20 -2.66 3.29 -9.88
CA LEU A 20 -1.38 2.89 -9.30
C LEU A 20 -0.27 3.94 -9.48
N SER A 21 -0.24 4.60 -10.64
CA SER A 21 0.71 5.68 -10.94
C SER A 21 0.35 7.01 -10.26
N SER A 22 -0.85 7.16 -9.69
CA SER A 22 -1.29 8.40 -9.06
C SER A 22 -0.77 8.55 -7.63
N THR A 23 -0.19 9.71 -7.32
CA THR A 23 0.24 10.06 -5.96
C THR A 23 -0.85 10.72 -5.11
N HIS A 24 -1.99 11.07 -5.70
CA HIS A 24 -3.03 11.86 -5.05
C HIS A 24 -3.60 11.26 -3.76
N PRO A 25 -3.88 9.94 -3.66
CA PRO A 25 -4.36 9.36 -2.40
C PRO A 25 -3.34 9.51 -1.27
N ARG A 26 -2.05 9.32 -1.57
CA ARG A 26 -0.96 9.46 -0.60
C ARG A 26 -0.76 10.92 -0.18
N GLU A 27 -0.83 11.85 -1.13
CA GLU A 27 -0.77 13.29 -0.84
C GLU A 27 -1.91 13.74 0.06
N ARG A 28 -3.14 13.29 -0.23
CA ARG A 28 -4.33 13.59 0.59
C ARG A 28 -4.18 13.06 2.01
N LEU A 29 -3.77 11.80 2.16
CA LEU A 29 -3.55 11.18 3.47
C LEU A 29 -2.47 11.95 4.26
N ASN A 30 -1.35 12.29 3.62
CA ASN A 30 -0.29 13.06 4.26
C ASN A 30 -0.77 14.45 4.71
N GLN A 31 -1.60 15.11 3.89
CA GLN A 31 -2.19 16.40 4.23
C GLN A 31 -3.14 16.29 5.42
N GLU A 32 -3.92 15.22 5.51
CA GLU A 32 -4.84 15.00 6.63
C GLU A 32 -4.10 14.68 7.94
N VAL A 33 -3.06 13.85 7.88
CA VAL A 33 -2.16 13.60 9.03
C VAL A 33 -1.57 14.92 9.50
N LYS A 34 -1.03 15.74 8.59
CA LYS A 34 -0.49 17.06 8.91
C LYS A 34 -1.54 17.94 9.59
N ARG A 35 -2.70 18.12 8.99
CA ARG A 35 -3.80 18.95 9.51
C ARG A 35 -4.23 18.53 10.92
N ARG A 36 -4.40 17.23 11.19
CA ARG A 36 -4.81 16.75 12.51
C ARG A 36 -3.71 16.85 13.56
N THR A 37 -2.45 16.69 13.16
CA THR A 37 -1.32 16.93 14.07
C THR A 37 -1.16 18.41 14.41
N GLU A 38 -1.44 19.32 13.47
CA GLU A 38 -1.40 20.77 13.70
C GLU A 38 -2.42 21.22 14.76
N VAL A 39 -3.61 20.61 14.81
CA VAL A 39 -4.62 20.90 15.84
C VAL A 39 -4.14 20.53 17.25
N VAL A 40 -3.39 19.43 17.39
CA VAL A 40 -2.85 18.99 18.69
C VAL A 40 -1.63 19.83 19.10
N GLY A 41 -0.80 20.23 18.14
CA GLY A 41 0.39 21.05 18.35
C GLY A 41 1.54 20.29 19.02
N ILE A 42 1.39 19.94 20.30
CA ILE A 42 2.42 19.25 21.10
C ILE A 42 1.85 17.95 21.67
N PHE A 43 2.56 16.84 21.44
CA PHE A 43 2.17 15.53 21.98
C PHE A 43 2.93 15.21 23.27
N PRO A 44 2.26 14.61 24.28
CA PRO A 44 2.88 14.29 25.57
C PRO A 44 3.89 13.13 25.49
N HIS A 45 3.79 12.26 24.48
CA HIS A 45 4.72 11.16 24.24
C HIS A 45 4.53 10.56 22.82
N ARG A 46 5.50 9.75 22.36
CA ARG A 46 5.48 9.13 21.02
C ARG A 46 4.23 8.29 20.75
N ALA A 47 3.76 7.52 21.72
CA ALA A 47 2.54 6.71 21.52
C ALA A 47 1.27 7.56 21.26
N ALA A 48 1.20 8.83 21.69
CA ALA A 48 0.04 9.68 21.43
C ALA A 48 -0.05 10.09 19.96
N VAL A 49 1.08 10.49 19.34
CA VAL A 49 1.12 10.80 17.90
C VAL A 49 0.88 9.56 17.05
N LEU A 50 1.41 8.39 17.45
CA LEU A 50 1.15 7.13 16.75
C LEU A 50 -0.34 6.75 16.79
N ARG A 51 -1.03 6.96 17.90
CA ARG A 51 -2.48 6.71 17.99
C ARG A 51 -3.27 7.63 17.06
N LEU A 52 -2.91 8.91 16.98
CA LEU A 52 -3.59 9.84 16.07
C LEU A 52 -3.34 9.45 14.61
N ALA A 53 -2.08 9.22 14.22
CA ALA A 53 -1.76 8.78 12.86
C ALA A 53 -2.44 7.44 12.53
N GLY A 54 -2.44 6.50 13.47
CA GLY A 54 -3.13 5.21 13.34
C GLY A 54 -4.64 5.35 13.17
N ALA A 55 -5.28 6.27 13.89
CA ALA A 55 -6.71 6.54 13.72
C ALA A 55 -7.01 7.11 12.33
N VAL A 56 -6.21 8.06 11.83
CA VAL A 56 -6.36 8.60 10.46
C VAL A 56 -6.20 7.51 9.40
N LEU A 57 -5.23 6.61 9.59
CA LEU A 57 -5.02 5.49 8.68
C LEU A 57 -6.20 4.51 8.69
N ALA A 58 -6.75 4.19 9.86
CA ALA A 58 -7.91 3.32 9.99
C ALA A 58 -9.15 3.94 9.33
N GLU A 59 -9.40 5.24 9.55
CA GLU A 59 -10.50 5.95 8.88
C GLU A 59 -10.36 5.93 7.36
N GLN A 60 -9.14 6.08 6.84
CA GLN A 60 -8.89 6.03 5.41
C GLN A 60 -9.07 4.62 4.83
N ASP A 61 -8.65 3.59 5.55
CA ASP A 61 -8.84 2.19 5.19
C ASP A 61 -10.33 1.83 5.13
N ASP A 62 -11.11 2.24 6.13
CA ASP A 62 -12.57 2.08 6.15
C ASP A 62 -13.22 2.77 4.94
N GLU A 63 -12.81 4.00 4.61
CA GLU A 63 -13.31 4.71 3.43
C GLU A 63 -12.98 3.98 2.12
N TRP A 64 -11.78 3.40 2.00
CA TRP A 64 -11.39 2.64 0.82
C TRP A 64 -12.12 1.30 0.71
N SER A 65 -12.40 0.67 1.85
CA SER A 65 -13.14 -0.59 1.94
C SER A 65 -14.62 -0.42 1.58
N VAL A 66 -15.24 0.66 2.04
CA VAL A 66 -16.68 0.95 1.82
C VAL A 66 -16.94 1.74 0.54
N GLY A 67 -16.00 2.58 0.11
CA GLY A 67 -16.14 3.53 -0.99
C GLY A 67 -15.81 2.96 -2.39
N ARG A 68 -15.09 3.74 -3.21
CA ARG A 68 -14.64 3.29 -4.54
C ARG A 68 -13.83 2.01 -4.35
N ARG A 69 -14.29 0.88 -4.88
CA ARG A 69 -13.46 -0.31 -5.07
C ARG A 69 -12.31 0.06 -6.01
N TYR A 70 -11.25 0.67 -5.46
CA TYR A 70 -10.08 1.16 -6.17
C TYR A 70 -9.49 0.04 -7.05
N PHE A 71 -9.57 -1.18 -6.55
CA PHE A 71 -9.28 -2.41 -7.27
C PHE A 71 -10.50 -3.33 -7.18
N ARG A 72 -10.99 -3.79 -8.32
CA ARG A 72 -12.05 -4.81 -8.36
C ARG A 72 -11.42 -6.17 -8.15
N GLN A 73 -11.98 -6.95 -7.24
CA GLN A 73 -11.48 -8.30 -6.94
C GLN A 73 -11.40 -9.16 -8.21
N GLU A 74 -12.45 -9.13 -9.05
CA GLU A 74 -12.50 -9.91 -10.30
C GLU A 74 -11.36 -9.57 -11.28
N SER A 75 -10.86 -8.33 -11.25
CA SER A 75 -9.75 -7.91 -12.11
C SER A 75 -8.41 -8.30 -11.53
N MET A 76 -8.26 -8.21 -10.20
CA MET A 76 -7.06 -8.59 -9.48
C MET A 76 -6.83 -10.11 -9.49
N GLU A 77 -7.89 -10.92 -9.58
CA GLU A 77 -7.81 -12.38 -9.73
C GLU A 77 -7.01 -12.80 -10.98
N LYS A 78 -7.03 -11.99 -12.06
CA LYS A 78 -6.21 -12.21 -13.27
C LYS A 78 -4.71 -12.22 -13.00
N LEU A 79 -4.25 -11.57 -11.92
CA LEU A 79 -2.85 -11.58 -11.51
C LEU A 79 -2.45 -12.91 -10.85
N LEU A 80 -3.39 -13.54 -10.14
CA LEU A 80 -3.18 -14.82 -9.45
C LEU A 80 -3.20 -15.99 -10.44
N GLU A 81 -3.99 -15.90 -11.51
CA GLU A 81 -4.05 -16.91 -12.57
C GLU A 81 -2.73 -17.05 -13.36
N GLY A 82 -1.95 -15.96 -13.47
CA GLY A 82 -0.66 -15.93 -14.17
C GLY A 82 0.56 -16.32 -13.30
N GLN A 83 0.41 -16.41 -11.98
CA GLN A 83 1.47 -16.80 -11.06
C GLN A 83 1.41 -18.31 -10.79
N ALA A 84 2.17 -19.10 -11.57
CA ALA A 84 2.56 -20.42 -11.10
C ALA A 84 3.23 -20.25 -9.72
N PRO A 85 2.87 -21.04 -8.70
CA PRO A 85 3.42 -20.88 -7.36
C PRO A 85 4.94 -20.88 -7.46
N GLN A 86 5.56 -19.76 -7.07
CA GLN A 86 7.00 -19.63 -7.02
C GLN A 86 7.47 -20.65 -5.99
N ARG A 87 7.85 -21.86 -6.45
CA ARG A 87 8.48 -22.86 -5.60
C ARG A 87 9.74 -22.20 -5.06
N LEU A 88 9.70 -21.84 -3.77
CA LEU A 88 10.89 -21.48 -3.01
C LEU A 88 11.95 -22.55 -3.32
N PRO A 89 13.17 -22.17 -3.74
CA PRO A 89 14.20 -23.15 -4.00
C PRO A 89 14.43 -23.98 -2.74
N GLU A 90 14.36 -25.31 -2.87
CA GLU A 90 14.59 -26.20 -1.74
C GLU A 90 15.96 -25.90 -1.13
N PRO A 91 16.05 -25.82 0.21
CA PRO A 91 17.33 -25.55 0.87
C PRO A 91 18.30 -26.67 0.51
N GLN A 92 19.38 -26.32 -0.17
CA GLN A 92 20.43 -27.27 -0.57
C GLN A 92 21.08 -27.86 0.68
N PRO A 93 21.09 -29.19 0.85
CA PRO A 93 21.71 -29.80 2.01
C PRO A 93 23.24 -29.69 1.88
N GLY A 94 23.85 -29.00 2.83
CA GLY A 94 25.27 -29.17 3.15
C GLY A 94 26.24 -28.20 2.47
N ARG A 95 26.59 -27.14 3.20
CA ARG A 95 27.98 -26.70 3.32
C ARG A 95 28.26 -26.35 4.77
N ALA A 96 28.46 -27.39 5.58
CA ALA A 96 29.28 -27.29 6.77
C ALA A 96 30.70 -27.68 6.38
N SER A 97 31.63 -26.74 6.48
CA SER A 97 33.07 -26.98 6.69
C SER A 97 33.60 -25.83 7.51
#